data_AF-A0A1M7ADK7-F1
#
_entry.id   AF-A0A1M7ADK7-F1
#
_cell.length_a   1.000
_cell.length_b   1.000
_cell.length_c   1.000
_cell.angle_alpha   90.00
_cell.angle_beta   90.00
_cell.angle_gamma   90.00
#
_symmetry.space_group_name_H-M   'P 1'
#
loop_
_entity.id
_entity.type
_entity.pdbx_description
1 polymer ?
#
loop_
_entity_poly.entity_id
_entity_poly.type
_entity_poly.pdbx_seq_one_letter_code
_entity_poly.pdbx_strand_id
1 'polypeptide(L)' 'MRYHAAPPGEWLHPDDSTPPKGSKILMLNAGGIATIGLWQIGMAAWMPLPKVGPELKDRLRDEGRLK' A
#
# COMPACT_ATOMS: atom_id res chain seq x y z
N MET A 1 -4.30 -10.21 -20.13
CA MET A 1 -3.31 -10.58 -19.09
C MET A 1 -4.08 -10.88 -17.81
N ARG A 2 -3.95 -12.06 -17.21
CA ARG A 2 -4.40 -12.30 -15.84
C ARG A 2 -3.30 -11.78 -14.91
N TYR A 3 -3.56 -10.69 -14.21
CA TYR A 3 -2.64 -10.20 -13.20
C TYR A 3 -2.79 -11.07 -11.94
N HIS A 4 -1.67 -11.56 -11.41
CA HIS A 4 -1.62 -12.19 -10.09
C HIS A 4 -1.71 -11.09 -9.03
N ALA A 5 -2.88 -10.49 -8.86
CA ALA A 5 -3.15 -9.60 -7.75
C ALA A 5 -3.60 -10.43 -6.54
N ALA A 6 -2.91 -10.28 -5.41
CA ALA A 6 -3.48 -10.66 -4.12
C ALA A 6 -4.79 -9.88 -3.90
N PRO A 7 -5.76 -10.40 -3.11
CA PRO A 7 -7.00 -9.66 -2.82
C PRO A 7 -6.65 -8.23 -2.38
N PRO A 8 -7.26 -7.20 -3.00
CA PRO A 8 -6.75 -5.85 -2.91
C PRO A 8 -6.91 -5.28 -1.50
N GLY A 9 -5.87 -4.59 -1.04
CA GLY A 9 -6.13 -3.35 -0.32
C GLY A 9 -6.80 -2.40 -1.31
N GLU A 10 -7.94 -1.85 -0.95
CA GLU A 10 -8.71 -1.00 -1.86
C GLU A 10 -8.01 0.34 -2.08
N TRP A 11 -7.95 0.79 -3.33
CA TRP A 11 -7.50 2.15 -3.64
C TRP A 11 -8.60 3.14 -3.25
N LEU A 12 -8.22 4.13 -2.47
CA LEU A 12 -9.11 5.14 -1.93
C LEU A 12 -8.91 6.46 -2.68
N HIS A 13 -10.02 7.07 -3.11
CA HIS A 13 -10.01 8.41 -3.66
C HIS A 13 -9.82 9.43 -2.51
N PRO A 14 -8.96 10.45 -2.66
CA PRO A 14 -8.66 11.39 -1.58
C PRO A 14 -9.87 12.24 -1.14
N ASP A 15 -10.85 12.44 -2.02
CA ASP A 15 -12.06 13.22 -1.71
C ASP A 15 -13.07 12.43 -0.88
N ASP A 16 -13.16 11.10 -1.08
CA ASP A 16 -14.05 10.22 -0.31
C ASP A 16 -13.41 9.72 0.98
N SER A 17 -12.07 9.67 1.01
CA SER A 17 -11.27 9.17 2.11
C SER A 17 -9.99 9.96 2.20
N THR A 18 -9.94 10.91 3.13
CA THR A 18 -8.78 11.80 3.28
C THR A 18 -7.52 11.00 3.62
N PRO A 19 -6.41 11.17 2.87
CA PRO A 19 -5.16 10.49 3.16
C PRO A 19 -4.61 10.85 4.55
N PRO A 20 -4.03 9.88 5.28
CA PRO A 20 -3.48 10.13 6.61
C PRO A 20 -2.25 11.05 6.53
N LYS A 21 -2.18 12.04 7.42
CA LYS A 21 -1.04 12.96 7.53
C LYS A 21 0.11 12.30 8.28
N GLY A 22 1.34 12.55 7.83
CA GLY A 22 2.57 12.12 8.52
C GLY A 22 2.84 10.61 8.52
N SER A 23 2.01 9.80 7.85
CA SER A 23 2.18 8.35 7.74
C SER A 23 2.56 7.96 6.32
N LYS A 24 3.45 6.97 6.17
CA LYS A 24 3.77 6.40 4.86
C LYS A 24 2.59 5.58 4.36
N ILE A 25 2.23 5.77 3.10
CA ILE A 25 1.14 5.12 2.38
C ILE A 25 1.61 4.71 0.97
N LEU A 26 0.83 3.86 0.31
CA LEU A 26 0.91 3.71 -1.13
C LEU A 26 0.15 4.87 -1.79
N MET A 27 0.73 5.44 -2.83
CA MET A 27 0.15 6.51 -3.63
C MET A 27 0.18 6.11 -5.10
N LEU A 28 -0.89 6.40 -5.80
CA LEU A 28 -0.99 6.24 -7.24
C LEU A 28 -0.94 7.64 -7.87
N ASN A 29 -0.01 7.88 -8.79
CA ASN A 29 0.00 9.12 -9.55
C ASN A 29 -0.96 9.05 -10.77
N ALA A 30 -1.17 10.18 -11.45
CA ALA A 30 -2.04 10.26 -12.63
C ALA A 30 -1.60 9.37 -13.81
N GLY A 31 -0.33 8.94 -13.84
CA GLY A 31 0.20 8.00 -14.83
C GLY A 31 -0.01 6.52 -14.47
N GLY A 32 -0.72 6.23 -13.37
CA GLY A 32 -0.94 4.85 -12.92
C GLY A 32 0.27 4.21 -12.26
N ILE A 33 1.27 4.99 -11.83
CA ILE A 33 2.48 4.49 -11.18
C ILE A 33 2.30 4.53 -9.66
N ALA A 34 2.49 3.39 -9.02
CA ALA A 34 2.45 3.26 -7.57
C ALA A 34 3.80 3.64 -6.93
N THR A 35 3.75 4.43 -5.87
CA THR A 35 4.92 4.85 -5.07
C THR A 35 4.61 4.80 -3.57
N ILE A 36 5.63 4.72 -2.73
CA ILE A 36 5.49 4.75 -1.26
C ILE A 36 6.01 6.09 -0.74
N GLY A 37 5.22 6.76 0.11
CA GLY A 37 5.63 8.03 0.70
C GLY A 37 4.58 8.65 1.59
N LEU A 38 4.82 9.90 2.00
CA LEU A 38 3.78 10.75 2.58
C LEU A 38 2.92 11.30 1.44
N TRP A 39 1.61 11.49 1.66
CA TRP A 39 0.72 12.07 0.65
C TRP A 39 1.30 13.35 0.02
N GLN A 40 1.30 13.42 -1.31
CA GLN A 40 1.80 14.55 -2.09
C GLN A 40 0.69 15.12 -2.98
N ILE A 41 0.81 16.41 -3.28
CA ILE A 41 -0.06 17.07 -4.27
C ILE A 41 0.14 16.40 -5.64
N GLY A 42 -0.95 16.15 -6.37
CA GLY A 42 -0.92 15.53 -7.70
C GLY A 42 -1.03 14.00 -7.72
N MET A 43 -1.22 13.38 -6.56
CA MET A 43 -1.56 11.95 -6.47
C MET A 43 -3.06 11.74 -6.70
N ALA A 44 -3.40 10.66 -7.40
CA ALA A 44 -4.76 10.33 -7.83
C ALA A 44 -5.51 9.45 -6.83
N ALA A 45 -4.81 8.53 -6.16
CA ALA A 45 -5.41 7.64 -5.17
C ALA A 45 -4.37 7.21 -4.13
N TRP A 46 -4.83 6.67 -3.01
CA TRP A 46 -3.95 6.13 -1.98
C TRP A 46 -4.46 4.82 -1.41
N MET A 47 -3.59 4.10 -0.72
CA MET A 47 -3.92 2.89 0.00
C MET A 47 -3.02 2.79 1.25
N PRO A 48 -3.51 2.28 2.39
CA PRO A 48 -2.63 1.92 3.50
C PRO A 48 -1.56 0.92 3.05
N LEU A 49 -0.37 0.98 3.66
CA LEU A 49 0.65 -0.02 3.38
C LEU A 49 0.12 -1.43 3.74
N PRO A 50 0.35 -2.44 2.89
CA PRO A 50 0.00 -3.82 3.22
C PRO A 50 0.64 -4.22 4.54
N LYS A 51 -0.15 -4.80 5.43
CA LYS A 51 0.35 -5.37 6.68
C LYS A 51 0.55 -6.87 6.50
N VAL A 52 1.71 -7.35 6.93
CA VAL A 52 1.95 -8.79 7.07
C VAL A 52 1.21 -9.24 8.34
N GLY A 53 0.30 -10.20 8.20
CA GLY A 53 -0.39 -10.82 9.34
C GLY A 53 0.59 -11.56 10.26
N PRO A 54 0.24 -11.77 11.55
CA PRO A 54 1.16 -12.34 12.54
C PRO A 54 1.70 -13.71 12.12
N GLU A 55 0.84 -14.61 11.64
CA GLU A 55 1.23 -15.95 11.18
C GLU A 55 2.28 -15.92 10.06
N LEU A 56 2.04 -15.13 9.00
CA LEU A 56 2.99 -15.00 7.89
C LEU A 56 4.28 -14.31 8.34
N LYS A 57 4.18 -13.36 9.27
CA LYS A 57 5.35 -12.65 9.81
C LYS A 57 6.27 -13.62 10.56
N ASP A 58 5.71 -14.47 11.41
CA ASP A 58 6.49 -15.44 12.17
C ASP A 58 7.10 -16.49 11.24
N ARG A 59 6.32 -17.01 10.28
CA ARG A 59 6.85 -17.89 9.24
C ARG A 59 8.04 -17.28 8.48
N LEU A 60 7.93 -16.02 8.04
CA LEU A 60 9.02 -15.35 7.33
C LEU A 60 10.26 -15.13 8.21
N ARG A 61 10.09 -14.95 9.52
CA ARG A 61 11.19 -14.85 10.49
C ARG A 61 11.88 -16.20 10.64
N ASP A 62 11.12 -17.29 10.80
CA ASP A 62 11.65 -18.65 10.91
C ASP A 62 12.38 -19.09 9.63
N GLU A 63 11.90 -18.65 8.46
CA GLU A 63 12.56 -18.83 7.16
C GLU A 63 13.82 -17.93 6.98
N GLY A 64 14.13 -17.03 7.92
CA GLY A 64 15.26 -16.09 7.82
C GLY A 64 15.08 -14.98 6.76
N ARG A 65 13.85 -14.77 6.28
CA ARG A 65 13.50 -13.80 5.23
C ARG A 65 13.05 -12.44 5.78
N LEU A 66 12.77 -12.38 7.08
CA LEU A 66 12.51 -11.17 7.84
C LEU A 66 13.47 -11.13 9.03
N LYS A 67 14.16 -10.00 9.22
CA LYS A 67 15.00 -9.76 10.41
C LYS A 67 14.16 -9.34 11.61
#